data_AF-A0A377XG92-F1
#
_entry.id   AF-A0A377XG92-F1
#
_cell.length_a   1.000
_cell.length_b   1.000
_cell.length_c   1.000
_cell.angle_alpha   90.00
_cell.angle_beta   90.00
_cell.angle_gamma   90.00
#
_symmetry.space_group_name_H-M   'P 1'
#
loop_
_entity.id
_entity.type
_entity.pdbx_description
1 polymer ?
#
loop_
_entity_poly.entity_id
_entity_poly.type
_entity_poly.pdbx_seq_one_letter_code
_entity_poly.pdbx_strand_id
1 'polypeptide(L)'
;MEINAIPRRLAFTAGGQQLINWGISFYMPGTFAGAIAADKGWSLPQIYLGLTLAMLMMAAVSPFVARLLARLAEGWWSPAVPY
;
A
#
# COMPACT_ATOMS: atom_id res chain seq x y z
N MET A 1 22.95 14.75 -14.19
CA MET A 1 21.64 14.52 -13.55
C MET A 1 21.92 14.33 -12.07
N GLU A 2 21.82 15.40 -11.28
CA GLU A 2 22.00 15.35 -9.83
C GLU A 2 20.80 14.61 -9.22
N ILE A 3 21.03 13.44 -8.65
CA ILE A 3 19.99 12.74 -7.87
C ILE A 3 19.96 13.41 -6.50
N ASN A 4 19.01 14.33 -6.30
CA ASN A 4 18.76 14.89 -4.97
C ASN A 4 18.54 13.72 -3.98
N ALA A 5 19.43 13.58 -3.00
CA ALA A 5 19.35 12.52 -2.03
C ALA A 5 18.05 12.67 -1.22
N ILE A 6 17.22 11.63 -1.20
CA ILE A 6 15.99 11.62 -0.39
C ILE A 6 16.37 11.82 1.08
N PRO A 7 15.77 12.79 1.81
CA PRO A 7 16.08 13.01 3.21
C PRO A 7 15.90 11.71 4.02
N ARG A 8 16.92 11.30 4.77
CA ARG A 8 16.92 10.03 5.53
C ARG A 8 15.66 9.83 6.39
N ARG A 9 15.17 10.92 6.99
CA ARG A 9 13.93 10.92 7.78
C ARG A 9 12.71 10.52 6.94
N LEU A 10 12.57 11.08 5.73
CA LEU A 10 11.45 10.80 4.84
C LEU A 10 11.44 9.33 4.43
N ALA A 11 12.60 8.81 4.02
CA ALA A 11 12.74 7.40 3.67
C ALA A 11 12.41 6.47 4.85
N PHE A 12 12.89 6.79 6.06
CA PHE A 12 12.61 6.00 7.26
C PHE A 12 11.13 6.02 7.64
N THR A 13 10.48 7.19 7.65
CA THR A 13 9.06 7.29 7.98
C THR A 13 8.17 6.64 6.92
N ALA A 14 8.47 6.83 5.63
CA ALA A 14 7.71 6.21 4.54
C ALA A 14 7.86 4.68 4.55
N GLY A 15 9.10 4.20 4.77
CA GLY A 15 9.38 2.77 4.91
C GLY A 15 8.69 2.15 6.12
N GLY A 16 8.70 2.84 7.28
CA GLY A 16 8.01 2.39 8.48
C GLY A 16 6.50 2.29 8.28
N GLN A 17 5.88 3.31 7.65
CA GLN A 17 4.45 3.27 7.33
C GLN A 17 4.12 2.14 6.37
N GLN A 18 4.94 1.93 5.33
CA GLN A 18 4.78 0.80 4.43
C GLN A 18 4.88 -0.54 5.18
N LEU A 19 5.87 -0.71 6.05
CA LEU A 19 6.05 -1.95 6.81
C LEU A 19 4.85 -2.26 7.70
N ILE A 20 4.33 -1.26 8.42
CA ILE A 20 3.15 -1.43 9.28
C ILE A 20 1.92 -1.77 8.44
N ASN A 21 1.67 -1.00 7.38
CA ASN A 21 0.47 -1.16 6.56
C ASN A 21 0.45 -2.52 5.84
N TRP A 22 1.58 -2.90 5.24
CA TRP A 22 1.74 -4.20 4.59
C TRP A 22 1.77 -5.34 5.60
N GLY A 23 2.47 -5.16 6.72
CA GLY A 23 2.55 -6.14 7.80
C GLY A 23 1.16 -6.52 8.32
N ILE A 24 0.34 -5.54 8.68
CA ILE A 24 -1.03 -5.78 9.16
C ILE A 24 -1.86 -6.50 8.08
N SER A 25 -1.80 -6.03 6.84
CA SER A 25 -2.60 -6.59 5.73
C SER A 25 -2.30 -8.06 5.43
N PHE A 26 -1.06 -8.51 5.62
CA PHE A 26 -0.67 -9.90 5.39
C PHE A 26 -0.78 -10.78 6.64
N TYR A 27 -0.39 -10.26 7.82
CA TYR A 27 -0.35 -11.05 9.04
C TYR A 27 -1.73 -11.20 9.69
N MET A 28 -2.60 -10.18 9.69
CA MET A 28 -3.92 -10.29 10.32
C MET A 28 -4.76 -11.43 9.73
N PRO A 29 -4.91 -11.57 8.40
CA PRO A 29 -5.64 -12.69 7.83
C PRO A 29 -5.03 -14.02 8.26
N GLY A 30 -3.70 -14.15 8.32
CA GLY A 30 -3.03 -15.37 8.77
C GLY A 30 -3.28 -15.69 10.24
N THR A 31 -3.21 -14.68 11.13
CA THR A 31 -3.44 -14.84 12.57
C THR A 31 -4.89 -15.16 12.89
N PHE A 32 -5.84 -14.53 12.20
CA PHE A 32 -7.28 -14.69 12.48
C PHE A 32 -7.99 -15.73 11.60
N ALA A 33 -7.35 -16.26 10.54
CA ALA A 33 -8.00 -17.21 9.63
C ALA A 33 -8.64 -18.40 10.35
N GLY A 34 -7.98 -18.96 11.36
CA GLY A 34 -8.53 -20.06 12.16
C GLY A 34 -9.78 -19.65 12.96
N ALA A 35 -9.75 -18.48 13.60
CA ALA A 35 -10.88 -17.95 14.35
C ALA A 35 -12.07 -17.61 13.43
N ILE A 36 -11.79 -17.02 12.26
CA ILE A 36 -12.80 -16.71 11.24
C ILE A 36 -13.41 -18.00 10.70
N ALA A 37 -12.60 -19.03 10.43
CA ALA A 37 -13.08 -20.33 9.96
C ALA A 37 -13.99 -21.00 11.01
N ALA A 38 -13.62 -20.93 12.28
CA ALA A 38 -14.41 -21.48 13.38
C ALA A 38 -15.75 -20.74 13.59
N ASP A 39 -15.76 -19.40 13.48
CA ASP A 39 -16.95 -18.57 13.67
C ASP A 39 -17.91 -18.62 12.47
N LYS A 40 -17.37 -18.59 11.24
CA LYS A 40 -18.16 -18.50 10.00
C LYS A 40 -18.39 -19.83 9.30
N GLY A 41 -17.66 -20.88 9.67
CA GLY A 41 -17.63 -22.16 8.94
C GLY A 41 -16.97 -22.06 7.55
N TRP A 42 -16.26 -20.97 7.27
CA TRP A 42 -15.61 -20.77 5.97
C TRP A 42 -14.32 -21.58 5.87
N SER A 43 -14.04 -22.10 4.68
CA SER A 43 -12.76 -22.75 4.40
C SER A 43 -11.63 -21.71 4.36
N LEU A 44 -10.40 -22.11 4.72
CA LEU A 44 -9.23 -21.23 4.65
C LEU A 44 -9.04 -20.58 3.26
N PRO A 45 -9.19 -21.30 2.12
CA PRO A 45 -9.11 -20.69 0.80
C PRO A 45 -10.10 -19.55 0.58
N GLN A 46 -11.34 -19.67 1.09
CA GLN A 46 -12.35 -18.61 0.97
C GLN A 46 -11.96 -17.36 1.78
N ILE A 47 -11.35 -17.54 2.95
CA ILE A 47 -10.85 -16.43 3.78
C ILE A 47 -9.69 -15.71 3.08
N TYR A 48 -8.71 -16.46 2.57
CA TYR A 48 -7.56 -15.89 1.85
C TYR A 48 -7.92 -15.29 0.50
N LEU A 49 -9.03 -15.73 -0.13
CA LEU A 49 -9.53 -15.14 -1.37
C LEU A 49 -9.81 -13.63 -1.24
N GLY A 50 -10.24 -13.17 -0.05
CA GLY A 50 -10.43 -11.74 0.21
C GLY A 50 -9.17 -10.91 -0.01
N LEU A 51 -8.02 -11.41 0.50
CA LEU A 51 -6.73 -10.76 0.31
C LEU A 51 -6.29 -10.82 -1.17
N THR A 52 -6.49 -11.95 -1.84
CA THR A 52 -6.20 -12.10 -3.27
C THR A 52 -6.98 -11.11 -4.12
N LEU A 53 -8.28 -10.96 -3.85
CA LEU A 53 -9.13 -9.98 -4.53
C LEU A 53 -8.66 -8.54 -4.26
N ALA A 54 -8.27 -8.22 -3.02
CA ALA A 54 -7.71 -6.92 -2.70
C ALA A 54 -6.43 -6.63 -3.49
N MET A 55 -5.53 -7.61 -3.62
CA MET A 55 -4.31 -7.47 -4.43
C MET A 55 -4.62 -7.29 -5.93
N LEU A 56 -5.59 -8.03 -6.46
CA LEU A 56 -6.03 -7.89 -7.84
C LEU A 56 -6.62 -6.49 -8.10
N MET A 57 -7.46 -6.01 -7.20
CA MET A 57 -8.03 -4.66 -7.27
C MET A 57 -6.95 -3.60 -7.18
N MET A 58 -5.97 -3.76 -6.28
CA MET A 58 -4.84 -2.85 -6.17
C MET A 58 -4.07 -2.78 -7.49
N ALA A 59 -3.76 -3.93 -8.09
CA ALA A 59 -3.07 -3.99 -9.39
C ALA A 59 -3.86 -3.29 -10.50
N ALA A 60 -5.18 -3.49 -10.55
CA ALA A 60 -6.05 -2.86 -11.55
C ALA A 60 -6.17 -1.34 -11.37
N VAL A 61 -6.21 -0.86 -10.12
CA VAL A 61 -6.42 0.57 -9.80
C VAL A 61 -5.10 1.37 -9.85
N SER A 62 -3.95 0.73 -9.65
CA SER A 62 -2.64 1.39 -9.58
C SER A 62 -2.31 2.30 -10.78
N PRO A 63 -2.55 1.90 -12.05
CA PRO A 63 -2.28 2.77 -13.19
C PRO A 63 -3.14 4.04 -13.20
N PHE A 64 -4.39 3.94 -12.72
CA PHE A 64 -5.29 5.09 -12.65
C PHE A 64 -4.83 6.09 -11.60
N VAL A 65 -4.48 5.61 -10.40
CA VAL A 65 -3.97 6.46 -9.31
C VAL A 65 -2.65 7.11 -9.72
N ALA A 66 -1.74 6.38 -10.38
CA ALA A 66 -0.48 6.94 -10.87
C ALA A 66 -0.72 8.10 -11.85
N ARG A 67 -1.67 7.96 -12.79
CA ARG A 67 -2.04 9.04 -13.73
C ARG A 67 -2.67 10.24 -13.03
N LEU A 68 -3.50 10.00 -12.02
CA LEU A 68 -4.11 11.07 -11.23
C LEU A 68 -3.04 11.85 -10.46
N LEU A 69 -2.11 11.15 -9.81
CA LEU A 69 -1.01 11.76 -9.07
C LEU A 69 -0.10 12.59 -9.98
N ALA A 70 0.22 12.11 -11.19
CA ALA A 70 1.00 12.89 -12.16
C ALA A 70 0.31 14.22 -12.51
N ARG A 71 -0.99 14.18 -12.86
CA ARG A 71 -1.77 15.37 -13.19
C ARG A 71 -1.89 16.36 -12.04
N LEU A 72 -2.06 15.85 -10.81
CA LEU A 72 -2.14 16.70 -9.62
C LEU A 72 -0.77 17.29 -9.29
N ALA A 73 0.32 16.52 -9.35
CA ALA A 73 1.66 17.02 -9.08
C ALA A 73 2.10 18.10 -10.07
N GLU A 74 1.69 18.00 -11.34
CA GLU A 74 1.92 19.02 -12.37
C GLU A 74 1.35 20.40 -11.98
N GLY A 75 0.26 20.45 -11.21
CA GLY A 75 -0.36 21.71 -10.76
C GLY A 75 0.27 22.31 -9.50
N TRP A 76 1.11 21.56 -8.77
CA TRP A 76 1.66 21.95 -7.46
C TRP A 76 3.17 22.24 -7.51
N TRP A 77 3.82 22.01 -8.66
CA TRP A 77 5.23 22.34 -8.87
C TRP A 77 5.43 23.85 -9.03
N SER A 78 5.70 24.56 -7.94
CA SER A 78 6.27 25.91 -7.97
C SER A 78 7.80 25.83 -8.01
N PRO A 79 8.48 26.36 -9.05
CA PRO A 79 9.95 26.37 -9.13
C PRO A 79 10.64 27.31 -8.12
N ALA A 80 9.91 27.85 -7.13
CA ALA A 80 10.37 28.89 -6.22
C ALA A 80 10.84 28.40 -4.84
N VAL A 81 10.94 27.08 -4.60
CA VAL A 81 11.55 26.54 -3.37
C VAL A 81 12.97 26.09 -3.73
N PRO A 82 14.01 26.86 -3.38
CA PRO A 82 15.38 26.41 -3.55
C PRO A 82 15.65 25.29 -2.53
N TYR A 83 16.07 24.14 -3.03
CA TYR A 83 16.63 23.06 -2.21
C TYR A 83 18.14 23.28 -2.06
#